data_AF-A0A1V1NSV8-F1
#
_entry.id   AF-A0A1V1NSV8-F1
#
_cell.length_a   1.000
_cell.length_b   1.000
_cell.length_c   1.000
_cell.angle_alpha   90.00
_cell.angle_beta   90.00
_cell.angle_gamma   90.00
#
_symmetry.space_group_name_H-M   'P 1'
#
loop_
_entity.id
_entity.type
_entity.pdbx_description
1 polymer ?
#
loop_
_entity_poly.entity_id
_entity_poly.type
_entity_poly.pdbx_seq_one_letter_code
_entity_poly.pdbx_strand_id
1 'polypeptide(L)'
;MLLYLLFEHQSTPDKWVRYRIVKYKTRIWDQSFQKNKDQDQLIPILSMVFYMGESNWNFSPEFSDLFCETPVPQKYLPSFEHILL
;
A
#
# COMPACT_ATOMS: atom_id res chain seq x y z
N MET A 1 4.39 19.14 -8.86
CA MET A 1 3.89 17.96 -8.14
C MET A 1 4.72 16.77 -8.56
N LEU A 2 5.23 15.97 -7.61
CA LEU A 2 5.97 14.74 -7.89
C LEU A 2 5.06 13.55 -7.58
N LEU A 3 5.06 12.54 -8.45
CA LEU A 3 4.40 11.26 -8.23
C LEU A 3 5.45 10.20 -7.97
N TYR A 4 5.32 9.47 -6.86
CA TYR A 4 6.22 8.38 -6.52
C TYR A 4 5.56 7.07 -6.91
N LEU A 5 6.31 6.21 -7.60
CA LEU A 5 5.87 4.85 -7.93
C LEU A 5 6.56 3.87 -6.98
N LEU A 6 5.77 3.12 -6.24
CA LEU A 6 6.24 2.06 -5.35
C LEU A 6 5.94 0.72 -6.02
N PHE A 7 7.00 -0.02 -6.34
CA PHE A 7 6.91 -1.34 -6.96
C PHE A 7 7.25 -2.42 -5.94
N GLU A 8 6.45 -3.48 -5.91
CA GLU A 8 6.70 -4.68 -5.14
C GLU A 8 6.52 -5.90 -6.06
N HIS A 9 7.51 -6.79 -6.12
CA HIS A 9 7.42 -8.03 -6.87
C HIS A 9 7.06 -9.20 -5.95
N GLN A 10 6.16 -10.08 -6.38
CA GLN A 10 5.77 -11.30 -5.67
C GLN A 10 5.81 -12.51 -6.61
N SER A 11 6.44 -13.59 -6.17
CA SER A 11 6.42 -14.89 -6.87
C SER A 11 5.34 -15.84 -6.35
N THR A 12 4.74 -15.51 -5.20
CA THR A 12 3.62 -16.27 -4.60
C THR A 12 2.54 -15.30 -4.12
N PRO A 13 1.25 -15.69 -4.15
CA PRO A 13 0.19 -14.88 -3.59
C PRO A 13 0.41 -14.68 -2.10
N ASP A 14 0.67 -13.45 -1.69
CA ASP A 14 0.89 -13.10 -0.28
C ASP A 14 -0.11 -12.05 0.17
N LYS A 15 -1.00 -12.46 1.08
CA LYS A 15 -2.00 -11.55 1.60
C LYS A 15 -1.38 -10.34 2.30
N TRP A 16 -0.19 -10.45 2.88
CA TRP A 16 0.43 -9.39 3.66
C TRP A 16 1.18 -8.35 2.84
N VAL A 17 1.21 -8.48 1.50
CA VAL A 17 1.80 -7.47 0.61
C VAL A 17 1.22 -6.08 0.83
N ARG A 18 -0.09 -6.00 1.07
CA ARG A 18 -0.83 -4.76 1.35
C ARG A 18 -0.34 -4.09 2.63
N TYR A 19 -0.03 -4.85 3.68
CA TYR A 19 0.58 -4.33 4.90
C TYR A 19 2.01 -3.84 4.67
N ARG A 20 2.81 -4.55 3.88
CA ARG A 20 4.16 -4.08 3.51
C ARG A 20 4.12 -2.77 2.74
N ILE A 21 3.23 -2.64 1.76
CA ILE A 21 3.04 -1.42 0.97
C ILE A 21 2.78 -0.21 1.88
N VAL A 22 1.93 -0.34 2.89
CA VAL A 22 1.69 0.74 3.86
C VAL A 22 2.96 1.13 4.58
N LYS A 23 3.70 0.17 5.14
CA LYS A 23 4.96 0.44 5.82
C LYS A 23 5.96 1.17 4.92
N TYR A 24 6.00 0.83 3.64
CA TYR A 24 6.86 1.52 2.68
C TYR A 24 6.38 2.94 2.42
N LYS A 25 5.07 3.16 2.21
CA LYS A 25 4.49 4.50 2.05
C LYS A 25 4.81 5.40 3.25
N THR A 26 4.58 4.91 4.47
CA THR A 26 4.87 5.68 5.69
C THR A 26 6.35 5.99 5.81
N ARG A 27 7.23 5.01 5.55
CA ARG A 27 8.69 5.25 5.57
C ARG A 27 9.13 6.27 4.53
N ILE A 28 8.55 6.26 3.33
CA ILE A 28 8.83 7.26 2.28
C ILE A 28 8.39 8.65 2.74
N TRP A 29 7.20 8.76 3.33
CA TRP A 29 6.70 10.04 3.85
C TRP A 29 7.56 10.56 5.00
N ASP A 30 7.95 9.71 5.96
CA ASP A 30 8.84 10.07 7.06
C ASP A 30 10.17 10.64 6.53
N GLN A 31 10.76 9.95 5.55
CA GLN A 31 11.98 10.42 4.88
C GLN A 31 11.77 11.74 4.13
N SER A 32 10.59 11.95 3.56
CA SER A 32 10.24 13.18 2.86
C SER A 32 10.18 14.38 3.82
N PHE A 33 9.47 14.25 4.95
CA PHE A 33 9.42 15.29 5.99
C PHE A 33 10.80 15.55 6.64
N GLN A 34 11.65 14.54 6.72
CA GLN A 34 13.03 14.73 7.20
C GLN A 34 13.86 15.58 6.23
N LYS A 35 13.69 15.37 4.92
CA LYS A 35 14.41 16.08 3.86
C LYS A 35 13.87 17.50 3.61
N ASN A 36 12.57 17.69 3.73
CA ASN A 36 11.91 18.98 3.53
C ASN A 36 11.10 19.35 4.78
N LYS A 37 11.67 20.26 5.59
CA LYS A 37 11.07 20.68 6.87
C LYS A 37 9.82 21.55 6.70
N ASP A 38 9.68 22.20 5.55
CA ASP A 38 8.53 23.04 5.23
C ASP A 38 7.42 22.26 4.50
N GLN A 39 7.58 20.95 4.32
CA GLN A 39 6.56 20.10 3.73
C GLN A 39 5.32 20.04 4.65
N ASP A 40 4.17 20.42 4.09
CA ASP A 40 2.87 20.45 4.76
C ASP A 40 1.87 19.42 4.19
N GLN A 41 2.26 18.70 3.14
CA GLN A 41 1.45 17.70 2.43
C GLN A 41 2.20 16.38 2.25
N LEU A 42 1.46 15.29 2.10
CA LEU A 42 2.04 14.00 1.71
C LEU A 42 2.34 13.98 0.21
N ILE A 43 3.50 13.43 -0.15
CA ILE A 43 3.79 13.13 -1.56
C ILE A 43 2.86 12.00 -2.03
N PRO A 44 2.17 12.14 -3.18
CA PRO A 44 1.39 11.05 -3.76
C PRO A 44 2.26 9.83 -4.09
N ILE A 45 1.85 8.66 -3.61
CA ILE A 45 2.51 7.37 -3.89
C ILE A 45 1.51 6.41 -4.51
N LEU A 46 1.73 6.05 -5.78
CA LEU A 46 1.00 4.98 -6.46
C LEU A 46 1.77 3.67 -6.26
N SER A 47 1.08 2.66 -5.73
CA SER A 47 1.66 1.34 -5.48
C SER A 47 1.24 0.35 -6.54
N MET A 48 2.20 -0.44 -7.00
CA MET A 48 2.00 -1.49 -8.00
C MET A 48 2.65 -2.78 -7.50
N VAL A 49 1.90 -3.87 -7.53
CA VAL A 49 2.40 -5.22 -7.24
C VAL A 49 2.49 -5.97 -8.55
N PHE A 50 3.69 -6.45 -8.89
CA PHE A 50 3.90 -7.36 -10.00
C PHE A 50 3.87 -8.79 -9.49
N TYR A 51 2.91 -9.57 -9.98
CA TYR A 51 2.79 -10.97 -9.63
C TYR A 51 3.24 -11.86 -10.80
N MET A 52 4.33 -12.60 -10.58
CA MET A 52 4.83 -13.60 -11.52
C MET A 52 4.98 -14.94 -10.81
N GLY A 53 3.85 -15.62 -10.60
CA GLY A 53 3.81 -16.94 -9.98
C GLY A 53 2.90 -17.90 -10.73
N GLU A 54 3.02 -19.18 -10.38
CA GLU A 54 2.28 -20.26 -11.04
C GLU A 54 0.84 -20.45 -10.53
N SER A 55 0.51 -19.86 -9.38
CA SER A 55 -0.80 -19.99 -8.75
C SER A 55 -1.71 -18.80 -9.06
N ASN A 56 -3.01 -18.96 -8.82
CA ASN A 56 -3.93 -17.83 -8.96
C ASN A 56 -3.74 -16.86 -7.79
N TRP A 57 -3.74 -15.56 -8.09
CA TRP A 57 -3.82 -14.53 -7.07
C TRP A 57 -5.26 -14.43 -6.52
N ASN A 58 -5.46 -14.92 -5.30
CA ASN A 58 -6.81 -15.03 -4.70
C ASN A 58 -7.07 -13.97 -3.62
N PHE A 59 -6.30 -12.88 -3.60
CA PHE A 59 -6.47 -11.81 -2.63
C PHE A 59 -6.89 -10.51 -3.34
N SER A 60 -7.91 -9.84 -2.83
CA SER A 60 -8.27 -8.51 -3.30
C SER A 60 -7.13 -7.49 -3.09
N PRO A 61 -6.96 -6.51 -3.99
CA PRO A 61 -5.99 -5.42 -3.79
C PRO A 61 -6.31 -4.48 -2.63
N GLU A 62 -7.56 -4.50 -2.15
CA GLU A 62 -8.07 -3.67 -1.05
C GLU A 62 -7.33 -3.93 0.25
N PHE A 63 -6.88 -2.85 0.90
CA PHE A 63 -6.26 -2.94 2.21
C PHE A 63 -7.25 -3.30 3.32
N SER A 64 -8.48 -2.82 3.19
CA SER A 64 -9.56 -3.03 4.17
C SER A 64 -9.89 -4.52 4.36
N ASP A 65 -9.64 -5.35 3.35
CA ASP A 65 -9.82 -6.82 3.42
C ASP A 65 -8.83 -7.54 4.36
N LEU A 66 -7.85 -6.82 4.92
CA LEU A 66 -6.98 -7.37 5.97
C LEU A 66 -7.63 -7.38 7.35
N PHE A 67 -8.71 -6.61 7.56
CA PHE A 67 -9.42 -6.59 8.84
C PHE A 67 -10.37 -7.78 8.94
N CYS A 68 -10.44 -8.39 10.12
CA CYS A 68 -11.52 -9.33 10.44
C CYS A 68 -12.82 -8.57 10.72
N GLU A 69 -13.89 -9.32 11.00
CA GLU A 69 -15.12 -8.73 11.53
C GLU A 69 -14.78 -7.81 12.71
N THR A 70 -15.23 -6.57 12.60
CA THR A 70 -14.87 -5.50 13.53
C THR A 70 -16.11 -4.68 13.87
N PRO A 71 -16.26 -4.25 15.14
CA PRO A 71 -17.32 -3.33 15.52
C PRO A 71 -17.06 -1.90 15.00
N VAL A 72 -15.88 -1.64 14.42
CA VAL A 72 -15.49 -0.33 13.89
C VAL A 72 -16.14 -0.10 12.53
N PRO A 73 -16.94 0.97 12.35
CA PRO A 73 -17.51 1.31 11.06
C PRO A 73 -16.45 1.55 9.98
N GLN A 74 -16.72 1.12 8.74
CA GLN A 74 -15.77 1.15 7.62
C GLN A 74 -15.12 2.53 7.37
N LYS A 75 -15.85 3.64 7.60
CA LYS A 75 -15.32 5.00 7.46
C LYS A 75 -14.16 5.35 8.38
N TYR A 76 -13.96 4.57 9.45
CA TYR A 76 -12.84 4.72 10.39
C TYR A 76 -11.70 3.73 10.09
N LEU A 77 -11.87 2.83 9.13
CA LEU A 77 -10.82 1.95 8.66
C LEU A 77 -10.04 2.63 7.53
N PRO A 78 -8.72 2.41 7.46
CA PRO A 78 -7.94 2.87 6.31
C PRO A 78 -8.42 2.19 5.03
N SER A 79 -8.66 3.00 3.99
CA SER A 79 -9.10 2.55 2.67
C SER A 79 -8.10 3.02 1.61
N PHE A 80 -7.49 2.08 0.92
CA PHE A 80 -6.65 2.31 -0.27
C PHE A 80 -6.34 0.97 -0.94
N GLU A 81 -6.00 1.07 -2.22
CA GLU A 81 -5.67 -0.05 -3.08
C GLU A 81 -4.29 0.12 -3.71
N HIS A 82 -3.82 -0.97 -4.32
CA HIS A 82 -2.66 -0.98 -5.20
C HIS A 82 -3.06 -1.56 -6.56
N ILE A 83 -2.33 -1.20 -7.61
CA ILE A 83 -2.49 -1.85 -8.91
C ILE A 83 -1.84 -3.23 -8.81
N LEU A 84 -2.58 -4.28 -9.16
CA LEU A 84 -2.04 -5.62 -9.33
C LEU A 84 -1.81 -5.88 -10.83
N LEU A 85 -0.59 -6.28 -11.19
CA LEU A 85 -0.14 -6.54 -12.57
C LEU A 85 0.40 -7.96 -12.70
#